data_AF-A0A9E4PK14-F1
#
_entry.id   AF-A0A9E4PK14-F1
#
_cell.length_a   1.000
_cell.length_b   1.000
_cell.length_c   1.000
_cell.angle_alpha   90.00
_cell.angle_beta   90.00
_cell.angle_gamma   90.00
#
_symmetry.space_group_name_H-M   'P 1'
#
loop_
_entity.id
_entity.type
_entity.pdbx_description
1 polymer ?
#
loop_
_entity_poly.entity_id
_entity_poly.type
_entity_poly.pdbx_seq_one_letter_code
_entity_poly.pdbx_strand_id
1 'polypeptide(L)'
;MINPGDNGTIMLAFVFWHWPFPDVRPRRYERSLVKFHESLAKAKPEGFCGSFTFRIEGAPWLTDWEHSYQDVYLLEGSVALDRLNAASVGEISGEVHDVVAREAAGGTGGLYQLREGQVDFAHACSGIWLPKLRSTSYPDFYSQLLPWTEQPGVSLWRRHLVLGPTPEFCLLGPAELRPPQVEGVVSTKLDLIWPKPTGRR
;
A
#
# COMPACT_ATOMS: atom_id res chain seq x y z
N MET A 1 1.01 -17.77 5.31
CA MET A 1 0.38 -17.95 3.99
C MET A 1 -1.12 -17.85 4.16
N ILE A 2 -1.74 -16.77 3.68
CA ILE A 2 -3.20 -16.65 3.59
C ILE A 2 -3.52 -16.78 2.10
N ASN A 3 -4.26 -17.82 1.73
CA ASN A 3 -4.73 -18.06 0.37
C ASN A 3 -6.17 -17.51 0.30
N PRO A 4 -6.44 -16.39 -0.39
CA PRO A 4 -7.74 -15.71 -0.33
C PRO A 4 -8.74 -16.21 -1.39
N GLY A 5 -8.66 -17.50 -1.75
CA GLY A 5 -9.47 -18.07 -2.83
C GLY A 5 -10.76 -18.77 -2.40
N ASP A 6 -10.93 -19.15 -1.13
CA ASP A 6 -11.95 -20.17 -0.78
C ASP A 6 -12.81 -19.86 0.47
N ASN A 7 -12.73 -18.64 0.99
CA ASN A 7 -13.72 -18.10 1.93
C ASN A 7 -13.91 -16.63 1.59
N GLY A 8 -15.15 -16.15 1.51
CA GLY A 8 -15.53 -14.82 0.99
C GLY A 8 -15.06 -13.60 1.80
N THR A 9 -13.85 -13.63 2.37
CA THR A 9 -13.23 -12.54 3.10
C THR A 9 -12.62 -11.55 2.11
N ILE A 10 -13.21 -10.36 2.04
CA ILE A 10 -12.71 -9.24 1.24
C ILE A 10 -11.48 -8.66 1.93
N MET A 11 -10.30 -8.78 1.33
CA MET A 11 -9.11 -8.07 1.79
C MET A 11 -9.00 -6.72 1.09
N LEU A 12 -8.99 -5.65 1.89
CA LEU A 12 -8.75 -4.30 1.42
C LEU A 12 -7.37 -3.80 1.86
N ALA A 13 -6.79 -2.92 1.05
CA ALA A 13 -5.64 -2.11 1.40
C ALA A 13 -6.04 -0.64 1.29
N PHE A 14 -6.06 0.06 2.43
CA PHE A 14 -6.00 1.52 2.40
C PHE A 14 -4.54 1.91 2.19
N VAL A 15 -4.29 2.66 1.11
CA VAL A 15 -2.95 3.11 0.74
C VAL A 15 -2.91 4.62 0.89
N PHE A 16 -1.99 5.12 1.69
CA PHE A 16 -1.78 6.54 1.92
C PHE A 16 -0.39 6.92 1.41
N TRP A 17 -0.35 7.73 0.37
CA TRP A 17 0.88 8.35 -0.11
C TRP A 17 1.07 9.71 0.51
N HIS A 18 2.26 9.99 1.00
CA HIS A 18 2.52 11.23 1.74
C HIS A 18 3.97 11.65 1.64
N TRP A 19 4.20 12.89 2.04
CA TRP A 19 5.51 13.51 2.01
C TRP A 19 5.64 14.50 3.19
N PRO A 20 6.83 14.62 3.79
CA PRO A 20 7.08 15.54 4.89
C PRO A 20 7.33 16.98 4.38
N PHE A 21 7.29 17.95 5.28
CA PHE A 21 7.79 19.30 4.97
C PHE A 21 9.28 19.30 4.60
N PRO A 22 9.75 20.22 3.73
CA PRO A 22 11.15 20.24 3.27
C PRO A 22 12.21 20.36 4.38
N ASP A 23 11.86 20.96 5.52
CA ASP A 23 12.74 21.13 6.68
C ASP A 23 12.76 19.91 7.61
N VAL A 24 11.84 18.96 7.44
CA VAL A 24 11.82 17.70 8.19
C VAL A 24 12.79 16.71 7.56
N ARG A 25 13.82 16.33 8.33
CA ARG A 25 14.80 15.34 7.89
C ARG A 25 14.15 13.96 7.64
N PRO A 26 14.44 13.28 6.52
CA PRO A 26 13.82 11.98 6.17
C PRO A 26 13.94 10.94 7.29
N ARG A 27 15.15 10.72 7.80
CA ARG A 27 15.38 9.77 8.91
C ARG A 27 14.58 10.08 10.18
N ARG A 28 14.23 11.35 10.42
CA ARG A 28 13.37 11.73 11.56
C ARG A 28 11.94 11.30 11.28
N TYR A 29 11.43 11.67 10.11
CA TYR A 29 10.09 11.32 9.67
C TYR A 29 9.85 9.81 9.67
N GLU A 30 10.77 9.04 9.10
CA GLU A 30 10.70 7.57 9.05
C GLU A 30 10.64 6.93 10.44
N ARG A 31 11.36 7.51 11.43
CA ARG A 31 11.27 7.04 12.82
C ARG A 31 9.90 7.33 13.42
N SER A 32 9.30 8.48 13.09
CA SER A 32 7.94 8.82 13.51
C SER A 32 6.93 7.86 12.89
N LEU A 33 7.06 7.54 11.58
CA LEU A 33 6.24 6.55 10.89
C LEU A 33 6.33 5.17 11.56
N VAL A 34 7.55 4.67 11.79
CA VAL A 34 7.75 3.37 12.45
C VAL A 34 7.06 3.34 13.81
N LYS A 35 7.19 4.38 14.64
CA LYS A 35 6.53 4.45 15.95
C LYS A 35 5.01 4.43 15.84
N PHE A 36 4.44 5.11 14.85
CA PHE A 36 3.00 5.11 14.61
C PHE A 36 2.50 3.74 14.15
N HIS A 37 3.21 3.08 13.22
CA HIS A 37 2.85 1.73 12.80
C HIS A 37 3.01 0.69 13.93
N GLU A 38 4.03 0.85 14.79
CA GLU A 38 4.20 0.07 16.03
C GLU A 38 3.01 0.25 16.98
N SER A 39 2.51 1.49 17.17
CA SER A 39 1.37 1.75 18.06
C SER A 39 0.07 1.15 17.52
N LEU A 40 -0.16 1.22 16.20
CA LEU A 40 -1.31 0.55 15.58
C LEU A 40 -1.23 -0.98 15.68
N ALA A 41 -0.04 -1.55 15.48
CA ALA A 41 0.19 -2.99 15.67
C ALA A 41 -0.04 -3.43 17.12
N LYS A 42 0.15 -2.54 18.10
CA LYS A 42 -0.18 -2.76 19.52
C LYS A 42 -1.68 -2.58 19.79
N ALA A 43 -2.30 -1.54 19.25
CA ALA A 43 -3.72 -1.23 19.44
C ALA A 43 -4.64 -2.29 18.83
N LYS A 44 -4.23 -2.91 17.71
CA LYS A 44 -4.96 -3.96 16.99
C LYS A 44 -6.46 -3.66 16.83
N PRO A 45 -6.83 -2.59 16.10
CA PRO A 45 -8.23 -2.27 15.86
C PRO A 45 -8.95 -3.45 15.22
N GLU A 46 -10.23 -3.66 15.55
CA GLU A 46 -10.97 -4.81 15.03
C GLU A 46 -11.08 -4.75 13.49
N GLY A 47 -10.66 -5.82 12.81
CA GLY A 47 -10.58 -5.90 11.35
C GLY A 47 -9.27 -5.34 10.74
N PHE A 48 -8.31 -4.89 11.55
CA PHE A 48 -6.98 -4.50 11.09
C PHE A 48 -6.04 -5.72 11.02
N CYS A 49 -5.60 -6.07 9.81
CA CYS A 49 -4.73 -7.23 9.58
C CYS A 49 -3.24 -6.89 9.74
N GLY A 50 -2.86 -5.62 9.58
CA GLY A 50 -1.47 -5.17 9.66
C GLY A 50 -1.21 -3.94 8.82
N SER A 51 0.02 -3.42 8.90
CA SER A 51 0.44 -2.26 8.11
C SER A 51 1.90 -2.31 7.71
N PHE A 52 2.22 -1.55 6.67
CA PHE A 52 3.53 -1.44 6.06
C PHE A 52 3.80 0.02 5.72
N THR A 53 5.06 0.46 5.80
CA THR A 53 5.48 1.75 5.24
C THR A 53 6.72 1.57 4.38
N PHE A 54 6.73 2.25 3.24
CA PHE A 54 7.78 2.18 2.23
C PHE A 54 8.24 3.58 1.87
N ARG A 55 9.53 3.74 1.51
CA ARG A 55 9.91 4.81 0.59
C ARG A 55 9.42 4.43 -0.80
N ILE A 56 8.93 5.41 -1.55
CA ILE A 56 8.44 5.20 -2.91
C ILE A 56 9.14 6.13 -3.90
N GLU A 57 9.53 5.56 -5.05
CA GLU A 57 10.07 6.30 -6.19
C GLU A 57 9.23 6.01 -7.45
N GLY A 58 9.24 6.94 -8.41
CA GLY A 58 8.58 6.76 -9.71
C GLY A 58 7.06 6.95 -9.72
N ALA A 59 6.49 7.53 -8.66
CA ALA A 59 5.07 7.80 -8.53
C ALA A 59 4.71 9.20 -9.09
N PRO A 60 4.12 9.33 -10.30
CA PRO A 60 3.81 10.60 -10.93
C PRO A 60 2.71 11.40 -10.21
N TRP A 61 1.98 10.80 -9.27
CA TRP A 61 1.03 11.51 -8.41
C TRP A 61 1.69 12.16 -7.18
N LEU A 62 3.03 12.10 -7.06
CA LEU A 62 3.83 12.65 -5.95
C LEU A 62 5.00 13.53 -6.43
N THR A 63 4.98 14.02 -7.67
CA THR A 63 6.15 14.54 -8.40
C THR A 63 6.90 15.72 -7.81
N ASP A 64 6.29 16.44 -6.86
CA ASP A 64 6.86 17.68 -6.33
C ASP A 64 7.76 17.45 -5.11
N TRP A 65 8.01 16.18 -4.71
CA TRP A 65 8.63 15.86 -3.42
C TRP A 65 9.77 14.85 -3.55
N GLU A 66 10.97 15.28 -3.12
CA GLU A 66 12.18 14.46 -3.10
C GLU A 66 12.04 13.20 -2.23
N HIS A 67 11.25 13.31 -1.16
CA HIS A 67 11.00 12.22 -0.22
C HIS A 67 9.51 11.92 -0.14
N SER A 68 9.13 10.78 -0.69
CA SER A 68 7.76 10.29 -0.71
C SER A 68 7.67 8.92 -0.07
N TYR A 69 6.54 8.68 0.58
CA TYR A 69 6.27 7.44 1.30
C TYR A 69 4.93 6.86 0.90
N GLN A 70 4.82 5.55 1.07
CA GLN A 70 3.58 4.81 0.88
C GLN A 70 3.31 3.99 2.15
N ASP A 71 2.27 4.35 2.88
CA ASP A 71 1.75 3.52 3.95
C ASP A 71 0.62 2.65 3.41
N VAL A 72 0.60 1.39 3.84
CA VAL A 72 -0.42 0.41 3.49
C VAL A 72 -1.02 -0.15 4.76
N TYR A 73 -2.35 -0.11 4.86
CA TYR A 73 -3.12 -0.66 5.98
C TYR A 73 -4.03 -1.75 5.44
N LEU A 74 -3.81 -2.99 5.88
CA LEU A 74 -4.58 -4.17 5.46
C LEU A 74 -5.79 -4.36 6.36
N LEU A 75 -6.95 -4.56 5.75
CA LEU A 75 -8.25 -4.52 6.40
C LEU A 75 -9.17 -5.67 5.96
N GLU A 76 -9.94 -6.18 6.91
CA GLU A 76 -11.06 -7.10 6.69
C GLU A 76 -12.31 -6.32 6.25
N GLY A 77 -12.29 -5.84 5.01
CA GLY A 77 -13.38 -5.08 4.42
C GLY A 77 -13.44 -3.61 4.85
N SER A 78 -14.41 -2.87 4.30
CA SER A 78 -14.50 -1.41 4.46
C SER A 78 -14.98 -0.97 5.85
N VAL A 79 -15.69 -1.81 6.58
CA VAL A 79 -16.16 -1.52 7.96
C VAL A 79 -14.99 -1.27 8.93
N ALA A 80 -13.82 -1.85 8.65
CA ALA A 80 -12.63 -1.67 9.47
C ALA A 80 -11.99 -0.27 9.32
N LEU A 81 -12.38 0.52 8.32
CA LEU A 81 -11.83 1.87 8.10
C LEU A 81 -12.17 2.82 9.26
N ASP A 82 -13.43 2.85 9.71
CA ASP A 82 -13.84 3.73 10.81
C ASP A 82 -13.11 3.37 12.11
N ARG A 83 -12.85 2.08 12.32
CA ARG A 83 -12.14 1.55 13.49
C ARG A 83 -10.65 1.89 13.42
N LEU A 84 -10.02 1.74 12.25
CA LEU A 84 -8.65 2.18 12.01
C LEU A 84 -8.50 3.68 12.27
N ASN A 85 -9.43 4.49 11.74
CA ASN A 85 -9.42 5.93 11.92
C ASN A 85 -9.53 6.31 13.40
N ALA A 86 -10.52 5.75 14.11
CA ALA A 86 -10.70 5.99 15.55
C ALA A 86 -9.46 5.59 16.37
N ALA A 87 -8.85 4.45 16.05
CA ALA A 87 -7.65 3.98 16.75
C ALA A 87 -6.39 4.80 16.43
N SER A 88 -6.31 5.41 15.25
CA SER A 88 -5.18 6.25 14.84
C SER A 88 -5.05 7.50 15.70
N VAL A 89 -6.18 8.07 16.13
CA VAL A 89 -6.24 9.25 17.01
C VAL A 89 -6.61 8.92 18.46
N GLY A 90 -6.75 7.64 18.80
CA GLY A 90 -7.16 7.17 20.11
C GLY A 90 -6.01 7.13 21.14
N GLU A 91 -6.30 6.69 22.36
CA GLU A 91 -5.37 6.74 23.51
C GLU A 91 -3.98 6.14 23.23
N ILE A 92 -3.90 5.02 22.50
CA ILE A 92 -2.63 4.32 22.25
C ILE A 92 -1.79 5.02 21.18
N SER A 93 -2.43 5.61 20.16
CA SER A 93 -1.73 6.10 18.96
C SER A 93 -1.79 7.60 18.77
N GLY A 94 -2.64 8.33 19.51
CA GLY A 94 -2.92 9.74 19.26
C GLY A 94 -1.68 10.63 19.34
N GLU A 95 -0.88 10.50 20.39
CA GLU A 95 0.33 11.33 20.53
C GLU A 95 1.37 11.05 19.43
N VAL A 96 1.53 9.77 19.03
CA VAL A 96 2.48 9.39 17.97
C VAL A 96 1.96 9.74 16.58
N HIS A 97 0.64 9.65 16.36
CA HIS A 97 -0.04 10.16 15.19
C HIS A 97 0.18 11.66 15.04
N ASP A 98 -0.03 12.44 16.10
CA ASP A 98 0.13 13.90 16.06
C ASP A 98 1.56 14.34 15.74
N VAL A 99 2.57 13.55 16.12
CA VAL A 99 3.95 13.79 15.70
C VAL A 99 4.10 13.67 14.19
N VAL A 100 3.61 12.57 13.60
CA VAL A 100 3.66 12.35 12.14
C VAL A 100 2.84 13.41 11.41
N ALA A 101 1.64 13.73 11.91
CA ALA A 101 0.73 14.71 11.31
C ALA A 101 1.34 16.12 11.25
N ARG A 102 2.09 16.53 12.28
CA ARG A 102 2.83 17.82 12.29
C ARG A 102 4.03 17.84 11.34
N GLU A 103 4.56 16.67 10.99
CA GLU A 103 5.72 16.54 10.10
C GLU A 103 5.32 16.40 8.63
N ALA A 104 4.11 15.91 8.35
CA ALA A 104 3.57 15.72 7.01
C ALA A 104 3.18 17.07 6.36
N ALA A 105 3.68 17.34 5.15
CA ALA A 105 3.27 18.49 4.36
C ALA A 105 2.00 18.23 3.55
N GLY A 106 1.73 16.96 3.26
CA GLY A 106 0.53 16.56 2.54
C GLY A 106 0.48 15.06 2.32
N GLY A 107 -0.63 14.64 1.73
CA GLY A 107 -0.82 13.27 1.32
C GLY A 107 -2.11 13.07 0.56
N THR A 108 -2.25 11.90 -0.03
CA THR A 108 -3.41 11.46 -0.79
C THR A 108 -3.60 9.96 -0.59
N GLY A 109 -4.84 9.51 -0.60
CA GLY A 109 -5.19 8.13 -0.24
C GLY A 109 -5.99 7.44 -1.32
N GLY A 110 -5.87 6.12 -1.38
CA GLY A 110 -6.73 5.26 -2.20
C GLY A 110 -7.10 3.98 -1.48
N LEU A 111 -8.19 3.37 -1.93
CA LEU A 111 -8.67 2.11 -1.38
C LEU A 111 -8.59 1.04 -2.46
N TYR A 112 -8.01 -0.11 -2.12
CA TYR A 112 -7.76 -1.20 -3.06
C TYR A 112 -8.30 -2.51 -2.52
N GLN A 113 -8.78 -3.36 -3.41
CA GLN A 113 -9.20 -4.72 -3.11
C GLN A 113 -8.24 -5.70 -3.78
N LEU A 114 -7.82 -6.73 -3.03
CA LEU A 114 -7.08 -7.85 -3.60
C LEU A 114 -7.98 -8.61 -4.58
N ARG A 115 -7.50 -8.84 -5.80
CA ARG A 115 -8.21 -9.58 -6.84
C ARG A 115 -7.64 -10.97 -7.07
N GLU A 116 -6.32 -11.06 -7.17
CA GLU A 116 -5.59 -12.29 -7.48
C GLU A 116 -4.19 -12.29 -6.88
N GLY A 117 -3.57 -13.48 -6.84
CA GLY A 117 -2.19 -13.68 -6.43
C GLY A 117 -1.99 -13.79 -4.92
N GLN A 118 -0.73 -13.68 -4.50
CA GLN A 118 -0.29 -13.87 -3.12
C GLN A 118 0.27 -12.58 -2.55
N VAL A 119 -0.28 -12.15 -1.41
CA VAL A 119 0.16 -10.93 -0.73
C VAL A 119 1.49 -11.17 0.00
N ASP A 120 2.53 -10.43 -0.37
CA ASP A 120 3.84 -10.44 0.30
C ASP A 120 4.46 -9.04 0.41
N PHE A 121 3.81 -8.16 1.19
CA PHE A 121 4.31 -6.80 1.43
C PHE A 121 5.68 -6.78 2.15
N ALA A 122 6.05 -7.82 2.88
CA ALA A 122 7.33 -7.89 3.58
C ALA A 122 8.53 -8.00 2.61
N HIS A 123 8.30 -8.50 1.39
CA HIS A 123 9.33 -8.57 0.36
C HIS A 123 9.02 -7.68 -0.85
N ALA A 124 7.88 -6.99 -0.87
CA ALA A 124 7.49 -6.13 -1.98
C ALA A 124 8.52 -5.01 -2.22
N CYS A 125 9.02 -4.94 -3.46
CA CYS A 125 9.98 -3.92 -3.87
C CYS A 125 9.60 -3.22 -5.19
N SER A 126 8.55 -3.70 -5.87
CA SER A 126 8.12 -3.21 -7.17
C SER A 126 6.60 -3.12 -7.24
N GLY A 127 6.09 -2.00 -7.74
CA GLY A 127 4.68 -1.82 -8.10
C GLY A 127 4.54 -1.40 -9.56
N ILE A 128 3.76 -2.15 -10.35
CA ILE A 128 3.35 -1.75 -11.69
C ILE A 128 1.90 -1.29 -11.63
N TRP A 129 1.66 -0.02 -11.90
CA TRP A 129 0.36 0.59 -11.97
C TRP A 129 -0.12 0.66 -13.41
N LEU A 130 -1.34 0.19 -13.65
CA LEU A 130 -1.87 0.07 -15.00
C LEU A 130 -3.35 0.47 -15.07
N PRO A 131 -3.77 1.16 -16.14
CA PRO A 131 -5.18 1.37 -16.39
C PRO A 131 -5.81 0.07 -16.86
N LYS A 132 -7.14 -0.03 -16.74
CA LYS A 132 -7.87 -1.06 -17.48
C LYS A 132 -7.73 -0.81 -18.97
N LEU A 133 -7.41 -1.86 -19.73
CA LEU A 133 -7.44 -1.77 -21.19
C LEU A 133 -8.85 -1.43 -21.68
N ARG A 134 -8.91 -0.47 -22.61
CA ARG A 134 -10.16 -0.12 -23.31
C ARG A 134 -10.65 -1.36 -24.07
N SER A 135 -11.96 -1.55 -24.15
CA SER A 135 -12.64 -2.68 -24.84
C SER A 135 -12.47 -4.10 -24.28
N THR A 136 -11.70 -4.31 -23.20
CA THR A 136 -11.55 -5.63 -22.55
C THR A 136 -12.59 -5.79 -21.42
N SER A 137 -13.19 -6.97 -21.25
CA SER A 137 -14.01 -7.25 -20.05
C SER A 137 -13.12 -7.38 -18.80
N TYR A 138 -13.69 -7.35 -17.59
CA TYR A 138 -12.87 -7.62 -16.39
C TYR A 138 -12.31 -9.06 -16.37
N PRO A 139 -13.10 -10.12 -16.65
CA PRO A 139 -12.57 -11.49 -16.73
C PRO A 139 -11.44 -11.66 -17.74
N ASP A 140 -11.57 -11.07 -18.93
CA ASP A 140 -10.52 -11.15 -19.96
C ASP A 140 -9.27 -10.38 -19.54
N PHE A 141 -9.45 -9.24 -18.87
CA PHE A 141 -8.32 -8.44 -18.36
C PHE A 141 -7.57 -9.19 -17.26
N TYR A 142 -8.28 -9.85 -16.34
CA TYR A 142 -7.66 -10.70 -15.32
C TYR A 142 -6.91 -11.88 -15.93
N SER A 143 -7.51 -12.57 -16.91
CA SER A 143 -6.87 -13.66 -17.65
C SER A 143 -5.54 -13.24 -18.30
N GLN A 144 -5.44 -12.00 -18.78
CA GLN A 144 -4.21 -11.46 -19.37
C GLN A 144 -3.09 -11.20 -18.34
N LEU A 145 -3.44 -11.02 -17.07
CA LEU A 145 -2.49 -10.75 -15.99
C LEU A 145 -2.01 -12.02 -15.26
N LEU A 146 -2.57 -13.19 -15.59
CA LEU A 146 -2.14 -14.49 -15.05
C LEU A 146 -0.62 -14.72 -15.10
N PRO A 147 0.12 -14.38 -16.18
CA PRO A 147 1.56 -14.57 -16.21
C PRO A 147 2.33 -13.81 -15.11
N TRP A 148 1.72 -12.79 -14.51
CA TRP A 148 2.25 -12.09 -13.33
C TRP A 148 1.67 -12.64 -12.04
N THR A 149 0.35 -12.82 -11.94
CA THR A 149 -0.32 -13.21 -10.69
C THR A 149 -0.05 -14.65 -10.27
N GLU A 150 0.41 -15.50 -11.19
CA GLU A 150 0.91 -16.86 -10.89
C GLU A 150 2.36 -16.87 -10.36
N GLN A 151 3.09 -15.75 -10.47
CA GLN A 151 4.45 -15.67 -9.91
C GLN A 151 4.39 -15.60 -8.38
N PRO A 152 5.28 -16.32 -7.67
CA PRO A 152 5.31 -16.29 -6.20
C PRO A 152 5.45 -14.87 -5.63
N GLY A 153 4.58 -14.54 -4.67
CA GLY A 153 4.59 -13.24 -3.97
C GLY A 153 4.05 -12.06 -4.79
N VAL A 154 3.56 -12.28 -6.02
CA VAL A 154 2.90 -11.23 -6.81
C VAL A 154 1.42 -11.18 -6.49
N SER A 155 0.89 -9.98 -6.30
CA SER A 155 -0.53 -9.73 -6.03
C SER A 155 -1.10 -8.66 -6.94
N LEU A 156 -2.34 -8.85 -7.39
CA LEU A 156 -3.10 -7.89 -8.17
C LEU A 156 -4.12 -7.18 -7.29
N TRP A 157 -4.01 -5.86 -7.25
CA TRP A 157 -4.90 -4.98 -6.51
C TRP A 157 -5.70 -4.13 -7.48
N ARG A 158 -6.98 -3.92 -7.16
CA ARG A 158 -7.88 -3.05 -7.92
C ARG A 158 -8.43 -1.94 -7.05
N ARG A 159 -8.38 -0.71 -7.53
CA ARG A 159 -8.98 0.45 -6.87
C ARG A 159 -10.47 0.26 -6.66
N HIS A 160 -10.94 0.57 -5.46
CA HIS A 160 -12.31 0.43 -5.01
C HIS A 160 -12.99 1.81 -5.01
N LEU A 161 -14.23 1.88 -5.52
CA LEU A 161 -15.06 3.10 -5.55
C LEU A 161 -14.36 4.35 -6.13
N VAL A 162 -13.46 4.16 -7.10
CA VAL A 162 -12.63 5.22 -7.72
C VAL A 162 -11.76 6.05 -6.76
N LEU A 163 -11.58 5.62 -5.51
CA LEU A 163 -10.83 6.35 -4.49
C LEU A 163 -9.32 6.27 -4.75
N GLY A 164 -8.72 7.39 -5.15
CA GLY A 164 -7.26 7.56 -5.23
C GLY A 164 -6.79 8.20 -6.55
N PRO A 165 -5.53 8.67 -6.63
CA PRO A 165 -5.01 9.40 -7.78
C PRO A 165 -4.40 8.51 -8.88
N THR A 166 -4.28 7.21 -8.65
CA THR A 166 -3.44 6.31 -9.46
C THR A 166 -4.18 5.74 -10.67
N PRO A 167 -3.52 4.93 -11.52
CA PRO A 167 -4.22 3.96 -12.37
C PRO A 167 -5.08 2.97 -11.57
N GLU A 168 -6.02 2.29 -12.24
CA GLU A 168 -7.02 1.43 -11.57
C GLU A 168 -6.41 0.20 -10.89
N PHE A 169 -5.34 -0.36 -11.45
CA PHE A 169 -4.74 -1.60 -10.95
C PHE A 169 -3.30 -1.40 -10.51
N CYS A 170 -2.86 -2.27 -9.60
CA CYS A 170 -1.45 -2.41 -9.21
C CYS A 170 -1.08 -3.89 -9.14
N LEU A 171 -0.05 -4.28 -9.89
CA LEU A 171 0.70 -5.51 -9.66
C LEU A 171 1.84 -5.21 -8.70
N LEU A 172 1.78 -5.78 -7.51
CA LEU A 172 2.80 -5.64 -6.48
C LEU A 172 3.62 -6.93 -6.40
N GLY A 173 4.95 -6.84 -6.41
CA GLY A 173 5.81 -8.02 -6.39
C GLY A 173 7.13 -7.84 -5.64
N PRO A 174 7.80 -8.97 -5.31
CA PRO A 174 9.04 -8.99 -4.53
C PRO A 174 10.32 -8.85 -5.37
N ALA A 175 10.16 -8.65 -6.68
CA ALA A 175 11.24 -8.42 -7.62
C ALA A 175 10.79 -7.39 -8.65
N GLU A 176 11.74 -6.82 -9.39
CA GLU A 176 11.43 -5.96 -10.52
C GLU A 176 10.61 -6.73 -11.56
N LEU A 177 9.34 -6.34 -11.71
CA LEU A 177 8.42 -6.97 -12.64
C LEU A 177 8.56 -6.32 -14.01
N ARG A 178 8.55 -7.14 -15.07
CA ARG A 178 8.44 -6.60 -16.43
C ARG A 178 7.04 -6.01 -16.64
N PRO A 179 6.89 -4.75 -17.06
CA PRO A 179 5.58 -4.15 -17.27
C PRO A 179 4.86 -4.79 -18.46
N PRO A 180 3.53 -5.01 -18.35
CA PRO A 180 2.69 -5.28 -19.51
C PRO A 180 2.87 -4.18 -20.56
N GLN A 181 2.82 -4.54 -21.85
CA GLN A 181 2.95 -3.59 -22.96
C GLN A 181 1.63 -2.84 -23.18
N VAL A 182 1.32 -1.91 -22.28
CA VAL A 182 0.08 -1.13 -22.25
C VAL A 182 0.40 0.36 -22.09
N GLU A 183 -0.36 1.22 -22.76
CA GLU A 183 -0.22 2.67 -22.60
C GLU A 183 -0.64 3.12 -21.20
N GLY A 184 0.10 4.08 -20.62
CA GLY A 184 -0.20 4.63 -19.30
C GLY A 184 0.26 3.76 -18.12
N VAL A 185 1.11 2.76 -18.37
CA VAL A 185 1.77 1.99 -17.31
C VAL A 185 2.79 2.85 -16.58
N VAL A 186 2.79 2.73 -15.25
CA VAL A 186 3.73 3.43 -14.36
C VAL A 186 4.40 2.40 -13.46
N SER A 187 5.73 2.44 -13.38
CA SER A 187 6.51 1.60 -12.47
C SER A 187 6.97 2.41 -11.27
N THR A 188 6.80 1.81 -10.09
CA THR A 188 7.23 2.37 -8.81
C THR A 188 8.19 1.40 -8.13
N LYS A 189 9.21 1.96 -7.46
CA LYS A 189 10.11 1.20 -6.59
C LYS A 189 9.71 1.41 -5.15
N LEU A 190 9.78 0.36 -4.36
CA LEU A 190 9.42 0.37 -2.95
C LEU A 190 10.62 -0.11 -2.12
N ASP A 191 10.94 0.63 -1.07
CA ASP A 191 11.95 0.25 -0.08
C ASP A 191 11.29 0.19 1.30
N LEU A 192 11.24 -1.00 1.90
CA LEU A 192 10.49 -1.28 3.12
C LEU A 192 11.13 -0.62 4.34
N ILE A 193 10.34 0.15 5.08
CA ILE A 193 10.74 0.81 6.34
C ILE A 193 10.13 0.08 7.54
N TRP A 194 8.86 -0.33 7.43
CA TRP A 194 8.11 -1.06 8.46
C TRP A 194 7.30 -2.19 7.81
N PRO A 195 7.28 -3.40 8.41
CA PRO A 195 8.06 -3.82 9.58
C PRO A 195 9.55 -3.91 9.23
N LYS A 196 10.43 -3.70 10.22
CA LYS A 196 11.86 -3.93 10.00
C LYS A 196 12.05 -5.40 9.63
N PRO A 197 12.77 -5.73 8.54
CA PRO A 197 13.13 -7.10 8.25
C PRO A 197 13.84 -7.67 9.47
N THR A 198 13.29 -8.72 10.07
CA THR A 198 14.04 -9.51 11.04
C THR A 198 15.22 -10.09 10.28
N GLY A 199 16.44 -9.63 10.60
CA GLY A 199 17.63 -10.04 9.88
C GLY A 199 17.67 -11.56 9.74
N ARG A 200 17.85 -12.05 8.52
CA ARG A 200 18.31 -13.42 8.30
C ARG A 200 19.64 -13.54 9.03
N ARG A 201 19.65 -14.31 10.13
CA ARG A 201 20.89 -14.87 10.67
C ARG A 201 21.40 -15.94 9.72
#